data_AF-A0A3D3CWQ4-F1
#
_entry.id   AF-A0A3D3CWQ4-F1
#
_cell.length_a   1.000
_cell.length_b   1.000
_cell.length_c   1.000
_cell.angle_alpha   90.00
_cell.angle_beta   90.00
_cell.angle_gamma   90.00
#
_symmetry.space_group_name_H-M   'P 1'
#
loop_
_entity.id
_entity.type
_entity.pdbx_description
1 polymer ?
#
loop_
_entity_poly.entity_id
_entity_poly.type
_entity_poly.pdbx_seq_one_letter_code
_entity_poly.pdbx_strand_id
1 'polypeptide(L)' 'MNRTAQIARQLREVHFGENWSASSLKEILEGVTWQEATTKVYSFNTIAALVYHMHYYVEAVSKVLAGEGLYASD' A
#
# COMPACT_ATOMS: atom_id res chain seq x y z
N MET A 1 6.43 25.54 -6.44
CA MET A 1 6.19 24.21 -5.83
C MET A 1 4.94 23.61 -6.46
N ASN A 2 5.03 22.40 -7.02
CA ASN A 2 3.87 21.67 -7.54
C ASN A 2 3.38 20.70 -6.46
N ARG A 3 2.25 21.00 -5.81
CA ARG A 3 1.71 20.19 -4.69
C ARG A 3 1.32 18.79 -5.13
N THR A 4 0.75 18.64 -6.32
CA THR A 4 0.38 17.33 -6.89
C THR A 4 1.60 16.43 -7.03
N ALA A 5 2.71 16.97 -7.53
CA ALA A 5 3.97 16.23 -7.64
C ALA A 5 4.52 15.80 -6.26
N GLN A 6 4.37 16.66 -5.23
CA GLN A 6 4.82 16.34 -3.88
C GLN A 6 3.98 15.24 -3.23
N ILE A 7 2.65 15.26 -3.41
CA ILE A 7 1.74 14.23 -2.91
C ILE A 7 2.03 12.89 -3.60
N ALA A 8 2.18 12.90 -4.93
CA ALA A 8 2.52 11.70 -5.69
C ALA A 8 3.87 11.11 -5.24
N ARG A 9 4.86 11.96 -4.98
CA ARG A 9 6.15 11.52 -4.43
C ARG A 9 5.98 10.90 -3.05
N GLN A 10 5.27 11.53 -2.13
CA GLN A 10 5.07 11.00 -0.77
C GLN A 10 4.35 9.64 -0.79
N LEU A 11 3.32 9.48 -1.64
CA LEU A 11 2.62 8.20 -1.80
C LEU A 11 3.58 7.10 -2.28
N ARG A 12 4.47 7.42 -3.22
CA ARG A 12 5.50 6.51 -3.70
C ARG A 12 6.54 6.19 -2.61
N GLU A 13 6.97 7.18 -1.84
CA GLU A 13 7.95 7.03 -0.77
C GLU A 13 7.44 6.14 0.37
N VAL A 14 6.15 6.23 0.74
CA VAL A 14 5.52 5.32 1.71
C VAL A 14 5.58 3.85 1.26
N HIS A 15 5.43 3.57 -0.04
CA HIS A 15 5.41 2.21 -0.56
C HIS A 15 6.82 1.65 -0.80
N PHE A 16 7.71 2.46 -1.37
CA PHE A 16 8.99 2.00 -1.90
C PHE A 16 10.21 2.52 -1.13
N GLY A 17 10.02 3.36 -0.11
CA GLY A 17 11.11 3.95 0.67
C GLY A 17 11.69 5.20 0.01
N GLU A 18 13.02 5.26 -0.12
CA GLU A 18 13.82 6.45 -0.48
C GLU A 18 14.05 7.39 0.70
N ASN A 19 13.34 8.51 0.77
CA ASN A 19 13.55 9.56 1.78
C ASN A 19 12.34 9.74 2.70
N TRP A 20 11.58 8.66 2.91
CA TRP A 20 10.44 8.68 3.82
C TRP A 20 10.92 8.81 5.27
N SER A 21 10.34 9.73 6.03
CA SER A 21 10.81 10.05 7.40
C SER A 21 10.40 9.03 8.46
N ALA A 22 9.56 8.05 8.11
CA ALA A 22 9.11 6.96 8.97
C ALA A 22 9.39 5.62 8.28
N SER A 23 8.61 4.58 8.56
CA SER A 23 8.78 3.28 7.90
C SER A 23 8.05 3.21 6.56
N SER A 24 8.70 2.61 5.56
CA SER A 24 8.07 2.28 4.27
C SER A 24 7.65 0.80 4.19
N LEU A 25 6.68 0.49 3.33
CA LEU A 25 6.23 -0.90 3.13
C LEU A 25 7.36 -1.80 2.64
N LYS A 26 8.15 -1.34 1.65
CA LYS A 26 9.27 -2.10 1.12
C LYS A 26 10.27 -2.49 2.20
N GLU A 27 10.65 -1.57 3.08
CA GLU A 27 11.62 -1.83 4.15
C GLU A 27 11.05 -2.79 5.22
N ILE A 28 9.79 -2.64 5.61
CA ILE A 28 9.17 -3.51 6.62
C ILE A 28 8.98 -4.94 6.08
N LEU A 29 8.68 -5.08 4.79
CA LEU A 29 8.45 -6.37 4.15
C LEU A 29 9.76 -7.03 3.65
N GLU A 30 10.89 -6.34 3.76
CA GLU A 30 12.17 -6.87 3.34
C GLU A 30 12.56 -8.10 4.18
N GLY A 31 12.83 -9.21 3.51
CA GLY A 31 13.17 -10.47 4.17
C GLY A 31 11.97 -11.33 4.60
N VAL A 32 10.73 -10.83 4.48
CA VAL A 32 9.54 -11.66 4.72
C VAL A 32 9.43 -12.71 3.61
N THR A 33 9.47 -13.99 4.00
CA THR A 33 9.30 -15.11 3.08
C THR A 33 7.84 -15.25 2.64
N TRP A 34 7.59 -15.91 1.51
CA TRP A 34 6.21 -16.14 1.06
C TRP A 34 5.44 -17.03 2.06
N GLN A 35 6.12 -17.93 2.76
CA GLN A 35 5.54 -18.76 3.81
C GLN A 35 5.07 -17.89 4.99
N GLU A 36 5.93 -17.01 5.50
CA GLU A 36 5.55 -16.05 6.55
C GLU A 36 4.43 -15.13 6.07
N ALA A 37 4.51 -14.65 4.82
CA ALA A 37 3.53 -13.73 4.27
C ALA A 37 2.12 -14.33 4.18
N THR A 38 2.02 -15.64 3.96
CA THR A 38 0.77 -16.39 3.79
C THR A 38 0.34 -17.15 5.04
N THR A 39 1.17 -17.20 6.07
CA THR A 39 0.84 -17.85 7.34
C THR A 39 -0.25 -17.07 8.07
N LYS A 40 -1.32 -17.79 8.44
CA LYS A 40 -2.42 -17.23 9.22
C LYS A 40 -2.11 -17.35 10.71
N VAL A 41 -2.26 -16.24 11.44
CA VAL A 41 -2.09 -16.19 12.90
C VAL A 41 -3.47 -15.94 13.52
N TYR A 42 -4.01 -16.94 14.20
CA TYR A 42 -5.38 -16.94 14.73
C TYR A 42 -6.41 -16.58 13.64
N SER A 43 -7.30 -15.63 13.93
CA SER A 43 -8.31 -15.11 13.00
C SER A 43 -7.85 -13.89 12.20
N PHE A 44 -6.58 -13.47 12.33
CA PHE A 44 -6.09 -12.26 11.66
C PHE A 44 -5.88 -12.49 10.16
N ASN A 45 -5.92 -11.39 9.40
CA ASN A 45 -5.48 -11.38 8.01
C ASN A 45 -3.98 -11.69 7.93
N THR A 46 -3.59 -12.39 6.86
CA THR A 46 -2.18 -12.67 6.58
C THR A 46 -1.48 -11.37 6.16
N ILE A 47 -0.15 -11.34 6.27
CA ILE A 47 0.64 -10.18 5.79
C ILE A 47 0.33 -9.93 4.31
N ALA A 48 0.27 -10.99 3.49
CA ALA A 48 -0.06 -10.88 2.07
C ALA A 48 -1.45 -10.25 1.83
N ALA A 49 -2.47 -10.64 2.61
CA ALA A 49 -3.81 -10.06 2.49
C ALA A 49 -3.84 -8.57 2.88
N LEU A 50 -3.13 -8.20 3.95
CA LEU A 50 -3.03 -6.81 4.39
C LEU A 50 -2.32 -5.93 3.34
N VAL A 51 -1.19 -6.39 2.81
CA VAL A 51 -0.45 -5.67 1.76
C VAL A 51 -1.28 -5.52 0.49
N TYR A 52 -2.01 -6.57 0.11
CA TYR A 52 -2.94 -6.51 -1.02
C TYR A 52 -4.03 -5.46 -0.80
N HIS A 53 -4.69 -5.45 0.37
CA HIS A 53 -5.73 -4.46 0.66
C HIS A 53 -5.25 -3.02 0.64
N MET A 54 -4.02 -2.77 1.12
CA MET A 54 -3.44 -1.43 1.06
C MET A 54 -3.32 -0.94 -0.39
N HIS A 55 -2.78 -1.78 -1.30
CA HIS A 55 -2.64 -1.42 -2.72
C HIS A 55 -3.98 -1.30 -3.43
N TYR A 56 -4.88 -2.25 -3.16
CA TYR A 56 -6.23 -2.26 -3.68
C TYR A 56 -6.98 -0.95 -3.40
N TYR A 57 -6.89 -0.45 -2.15
CA TYR A 57 -7.53 0.80 -1.77
C TYR A 57 -6.95 2.01 -2.52
N VAL A 58 -5.63 2.06 -2.71
CA VAL A 58 -4.97 3.12 -3.49
C VAL A 58 -5.46 3.11 -4.94
N GLU A 59 -5.62 1.94 -5.55
CA GLU A 59 -6.17 1.82 -6.91
C GLU A 59 -7.62 2.33 -6.98
N ALA A 60 -8.49 1.87 -6.08
CA ALA A 60 -9.90 2.24 -6.06
C ALA A 60 -10.08 3.76 -5.87
N VAL A 61 -9.36 4.37 -4.91
CA VAL A 61 -9.41 5.80 -4.67
C VAL A 61 -8.84 6.59 -5.86
N SER A 62 -7.77 6.11 -6.49
CA SER A 62 -7.17 6.78 -7.64
C SER A 62 -8.14 6.90 -8.82
N LYS A 63 -8.96 5.86 -9.08
CA LYS A 63 -10.02 5.89 -10.12
C LYS A 63 -11.11 6.92 -9.79
N VAL A 64 -11.53 7.01 -8.53
CA VAL A 64 -12.48 8.03 -8.09
C VAL A 64 -11.92 9.44 -8.30
N LEU A 65 -10.64 9.65 -7.96
CA LEU A 65 -9.97 10.94 -8.20
C LEU A 65 -9.80 11.27 -9.68
N ALA A 66 -9.82 10.27 -10.57
CA ALA A 66 -9.85 10.45 -12.03
C ALA A 66 -11.26 10.71 -12.59
N GLY A 67 -12.30 10.73 -11.75
CA GLY A 67 -13.69 11.03 -12.13
C GLY A 67 -14.56 9.80 -12.37
N GLU A 68 -14.06 8.59 -12.10
CA GLU A 68 -14.86 7.37 -12.15
C GLU A 68 -15.74 7.20 -10.89
N GLY A 69 -16.69 6.26 -10.95
CA GLY A 69 -17.47 5.85 -9.78
C GLY A 69 -16.63 5.03 -8.78
N LEU A 70 -17.08 4.97 -7.52
CA LEU A 70 -16.47 4.08 -6.53
C LEU A 70 -16.91 2.63 -6.80
N TYR A 71 -16.06 1.87 -7.48
CA TYR A 71 -16.22 0.44 -7.74
C TYR A 71 -15.24 -0.35 -6.90
N ALA A 72 -15.62 -0.60 -5.64
CA ALA A 72 -14.81 -1.35 -4.70
C ALA A 72 -15.61 -2.46 -4.00
N SER A 73 -15.01 -3.63 -3.84
CA SER A 73 -15.47 -4.78 -3.07
C SER A 73 -14.25 -5.38 -2.38
N ASP A 74 -14.33 -5.47 -1.05
CA ASP A 74 -13.40 -6.17 -0.18
C ASP A 74 -13.75 -7.68 -0.16
#